data_AF-A0A090MCT2-F1
#
_entry.id   AF-A0A090MCT2-F1
#
_cell.length_a   1.000
_cell.length_b   1.000
_cell.length_c   1.000
_cell.angle_alpha   90.00
_cell.angle_beta   90.00
_cell.angle_gamma   90.00
#
_symmetry.space_group_name_H-M   'P 1'
#
loop_
_entity.id
_entity.type
_entity.pdbx_description
1 polymer ?
#
loop_
_entity_poly.entity_id
_entity_poly.type
_entity_poly.pdbx_seq_one_letter_code
_entity_poly.pdbx_strand_id
1 'polypeptide(L)'
;MSQQDSSSDGSITPSSTRPGNGRDCVIKGRNCRHLGHLEAIPINLGGTLQRVSRACVGYVNTMWSVITSNEHGPKWNICFKLPGPGNNWIAQTVVDSGAREELMRLIRANEPKDSQYKYHTYYLLHHGDNSLYGGDKTIESFIFESYLEDQGRERVPEGPEMIPTLQERLGFDVCELF
;
A
#
# COMPACT_ATOMS: atom_id res chain seq x y z
N MET A 1 -8.68 -8.19 68.60
CA MET A 1 -8.88 -6.73 68.67
C MET A 1 -7.69 -6.12 67.93
N SER A 2 -7.78 -5.39 66.83
CA SER A 2 -8.90 -4.83 66.07
C SER A 2 -8.49 -4.74 64.60
N GLN A 3 -9.49 -4.80 63.72
CA GLN A 3 -9.41 -4.47 62.30
C GLN A 3 -9.08 -2.99 62.10
N GLN A 4 -8.45 -2.64 60.97
CA GLN A 4 -8.90 -1.50 60.17
C GLN A 4 -8.32 -1.56 58.74
N ASP A 5 -9.24 -1.75 57.79
CA ASP A 5 -9.08 -1.41 56.38
C ASP A 5 -8.97 0.11 56.19
N SER A 6 -8.26 0.55 55.16
CA SER A 6 -8.42 1.89 54.60
C SER A 6 -8.16 1.88 53.10
N SER A 7 -9.27 1.88 52.37
CA SER A 7 -9.42 2.25 50.96
C SER A 7 -9.55 3.77 50.83
N SER A 8 -8.81 4.41 49.92
CA SER A 8 -9.21 5.65 49.21
C SER A 8 -8.17 5.95 48.10
N ASP A 9 -8.48 5.78 46.82
CA ASP A 9 -9.22 6.64 45.88
C ASP A 9 -8.39 7.76 45.22
N GLY A 10 -8.24 7.63 43.89
CA GLY A 10 -8.16 8.75 42.94
C GLY A 10 -6.88 9.59 42.87
N SER A 11 -6.14 9.44 41.77
CA SER A 11 -6.09 10.49 40.73
C SER A 11 -5.12 10.09 39.60
N ILE A 12 -5.71 9.72 38.47
CA ILE A 12 -5.01 9.62 37.19
C ILE A 12 -4.75 11.06 36.76
N THR A 13 -3.49 11.50 36.76
CA THR A 13 -3.10 12.75 36.10
C THR A 13 -2.84 12.42 34.63
N PRO A 14 -3.63 12.91 33.65
CA PRO A 14 -3.25 12.81 32.26
C PRO A 14 -2.18 13.88 32.00
N SER A 15 -0.97 13.45 31.67
CA SER A 15 0.05 14.34 31.12
C SER A 15 -0.50 14.96 29.83
N SER A 16 -0.73 16.28 29.89
CA SER A 16 -1.06 17.12 28.75
C SER A 16 0.13 17.17 27.80
N THR A 17 0.15 16.28 26.82
CA THR A 17 1.03 16.43 25.65
C THR A 17 0.32 17.37 24.69
N ARG A 18 0.83 18.61 24.64
CA ARG A 18 0.48 19.60 23.60
C ARG A 18 0.50 18.93 22.22
N PRO A 19 -0.45 19.21 21.32
CA PRO A 19 -0.36 18.73 19.96
C PRO A 19 0.85 19.41 19.31
N GLY A 20 1.90 18.65 19.09
CA GLY A 20 2.98 19.06 18.21
C GLY A 20 2.38 19.34 16.83
N ASN A 21 2.63 20.54 16.33
CA ASN A 21 2.30 20.97 14.98
C ASN A 21 3.19 20.19 13.99
N GLY A 22 2.89 18.91 13.78
CA GLY A 22 3.34 18.11 12.66
C GLY A 22 2.07 17.61 11.99
N ARG A 23 1.84 18.02 10.74
CA ARG A 23 0.70 17.50 9.96
C ARG A 23 1.03 16.06 9.56
N ASP A 24 0.79 15.14 10.48
CA ASP A 24 0.78 13.72 10.17
C ASP A 24 -0.56 13.41 9.48
N CYS A 25 -0.50 13.00 8.21
CA CYS A 25 -1.70 12.63 7.43
C CYS A 25 -2.36 11.41 8.10
N VAL A 26 -3.43 11.63 8.85
CA VAL A 26 -4.16 10.55 9.53
C VAL A 26 -5.03 9.79 8.52
N ILE A 27 -4.52 8.66 8.01
CA ILE A 27 -5.36 7.71 7.25
C ILE A 27 -6.25 6.95 8.26
N LYS A 28 -7.52 7.37 8.38
CA LYS A 28 -8.54 6.64 9.16
C LYS A 28 -8.96 5.35 8.44
N GLY A 29 -8.19 4.28 8.61
CA GLY A 29 -8.58 2.95 8.14
C GLY A 29 -9.71 2.33 8.99
N ARG A 30 -10.83 1.96 8.35
CA ARG A 30 -11.93 1.23 9.00
C ARG A 30 -11.49 -0.19 9.41
N ASN A 31 -11.70 -0.50 10.69
CA ASN A 31 -11.90 -1.80 11.35
C ASN A 31 -11.12 -3.04 10.85
N CYS A 32 -10.08 -3.37 11.62
CA CYS A 32 -9.42 -4.66 11.67
C CYS A 32 -10.33 -5.77 12.23
N ARG A 33 -10.94 -6.62 11.39
CA ARG A 33 -11.26 -8.04 11.67
C ARG A 33 -11.30 -8.76 10.31
N HIS A 34 -10.80 -9.98 10.23
CA HIS A 34 -10.75 -10.87 9.02
C HIS A 34 -9.56 -10.68 8.06
N LEU A 35 -8.36 -11.10 8.46
CA LEU A 35 -7.33 -11.58 7.51
C LEU A 35 -6.58 -12.79 8.08
N GLY A 36 -7.33 -13.76 8.62
CA GLY A 36 -6.84 -15.14 8.66
C GLY A 36 -6.87 -15.67 7.22
N HIS A 37 -5.73 -16.13 6.72
CA HIS A 37 -5.48 -16.62 5.34
C HIS A 37 -4.94 -15.63 4.30
N LEU A 38 -4.10 -14.66 4.70
CA LEU A 38 -3.01 -14.29 3.79
C LEU A 38 -1.99 -15.43 3.84
N GLU A 39 -2.11 -16.37 2.90
CA GLU A 39 -1.08 -17.36 2.61
C GLU A 39 0.26 -16.62 2.53
N ALA A 40 1.12 -16.94 3.51
CA ALA A 40 2.45 -16.41 3.64
C ALA A 40 3.29 -16.95 2.49
N ILE A 41 3.22 -16.30 1.33
CA ILE A 41 4.20 -16.48 0.27
C ILE A 41 5.48 -15.86 0.82
N PRO A 42 6.51 -16.66 1.15
CA PRO A 42 7.73 -16.14 1.73
C PRO A 42 8.39 -15.20 0.73
N ILE A 43 8.77 -14.02 1.19
CA ILE A 43 9.61 -13.11 0.43
C ILE A 43 11.01 -13.28 0.95
N ASN A 44 11.96 -13.40 0.02
CA ASN A 44 13.37 -13.44 0.32
C ASN A 44 13.71 -12.31 1.30
N LEU A 45 14.19 -12.68 2.48
CA LEU A 45 14.66 -11.78 3.54
C LEU A 45 15.94 -10.97 3.16
N GLY A 46 16.23 -10.80 1.87
CA GLY A 46 17.43 -10.15 1.35
C GLY A 46 17.26 -9.33 0.06
N GLY A 47 16.02 -9.09 -0.40
CA GLY A 47 15.70 -8.28 -1.58
C GLY A 47 15.40 -6.81 -1.27
N THR A 48 15.45 -5.93 -2.27
CA THR A 48 15.15 -4.50 -2.12
C THR A 48 13.64 -4.25 -2.01
N LEU A 49 12.82 -5.13 -2.61
CA LEU A 49 11.36 -5.04 -2.60
C LEU A 49 10.74 -5.70 -1.35
N GLN A 50 9.83 -4.99 -0.70
CA GLN A 50 9.13 -5.43 0.51
C GLN A 50 7.62 -5.55 0.24
N ARG A 51 7.01 -6.71 0.53
CA ARG A 51 5.54 -6.79 0.49
C ARG A 51 4.94 -6.27 1.77
N VAL A 52 4.02 -5.35 1.64
CA VAL A 52 3.24 -4.81 2.75
C VAL A 52 1.93 -5.58 2.90
N SER A 53 1.33 -5.54 4.08
CA SER A 53 0.02 -6.16 4.34
C SER A 53 -1.16 -5.29 3.90
N ARG A 54 -0.92 -3.97 3.76
CA ARG A 54 -1.90 -2.98 3.31
C ARG A 54 -1.20 -1.88 2.53
N ALA A 55 -1.75 -1.56 1.37
CA ALA A 55 -1.41 -0.41 0.57
C ALA A 55 -2.69 0.16 -0.04
N CYS A 56 -2.67 1.45 -0.33
CA CYS A 56 -3.73 2.14 -1.04
C CYS A 56 -3.17 3.04 -2.13
N VAL A 57 -4.03 3.50 -3.02
CA VAL A 57 -3.71 4.52 -4.00
C VAL A 57 -4.12 5.87 -3.43
N GLY A 58 -3.18 6.80 -3.25
CA GLY A 58 -3.44 8.16 -2.80
C GLY A 58 -3.08 9.19 -3.87
N TYR A 59 -3.52 10.43 -3.70
CA TYR A 59 -3.15 11.54 -4.59
C TYR A 59 -2.16 12.48 -3.89
N VAL A 60 -0.97 12.65 -4.47
CA VAL A 60 0.07 13.59 -4.05
C VAL A 60 0.22 14.64 -5.14
N ASN A 61 -0.03 15.91 -4.85
CA ASN A 61 0.07 16.99 -5.84
C ASN A 61 -0.67 16.66 -7.15
N THR A 62 -1.93 16.21 -7.05
CA THR A 62 -2.81 15.73 -8.13
C THR A 62 -2.37 14.48 -8.89
N MET A 63 -1.20 13.92 -8.58
CA MET A 63 -0.68 12.68 -9.12
C MET A 63 -1.01 11.50 -8.23
N TRP A 64 -1.49 10.40 -8.79
CA TRP A 64 -1.75 9.19 -7.99
C TRP A 64 -0.43 8.49 -7.62
N SER A 65 -0.39 7.87 -6.45
CA SER A 65 0.78 7.12 -5.98
C SER A 65 0.33 5.97 -5.09
N VAL A 66 1.10 4.88 -5.10
CA VAL A 66 0.85 3.76 -4.19
C VAL A 66 1.56 4.04 -2.88
N ILE A 67 0.82 4.00 -1.77
CA ILE A 67 1.34 4.28 -0.44
C ILE A 67 1.08 3.11 0.50
N THR A 68 1.99 2.86 1.43
CA THR A 68 1.73 1.92 2.51
C THR A 68 0.71 2.52 3.48
N SER A 69 -0.23 1.70 3.96
CA SER A 69 -1.15 2.11 5.02
C SER A 69 -0.55 1.94 6.43
N ASN A 70 0.73 1.59 6.53
CA ASN A 70 1.46 1.42 7.80
C ASN A 70 2.43 2.59 8.01
N GLU A 71 2.15 3.42 9.00
CA GLU A 71 2.96 4.60 9.34
C GLU A 71 4.41 4.27 9.67
N HIS A 72 4.65 3.13 10.31
CA HIS A 72 5.99 2.65 10.66
C HIS A 72 6.54 1.65 9.63
N GLY A 73 5.86 1.47 8.51
CA GLY A 73 6.23 0.55 7.45
C GLY A 73 7.30 1.12 6.51
N PRO A 74 7.80 0.29 5.59
CA PRO A 74 8.66 0.76 4.52
C PRO A 74 7.93 1.81 3.67
N LYS A 75 8.56 2.97 3.49
CA LYS A 75 8.02 4.04 2.64
C LYS A 75 8.21 3.78 1.15
N TRP A 76 9.19 2.96 0.79
CA TRP A 76 9.66 2.77 -0.58
C TRP A 76 9.85 1.29 -0.91
N ASN A 77 9.91 0.98 -2.20
CA ASN A 77 10.15 -0.36 -2.71
C ASN A 77 9.16 -1.34 -2.09
N ILE A 78 7.89 -0.98 -2.13
CA ILE A 78 6.80 -1.77 -1.58
C ILE A 78 5.99 -2.42 -2.69
N CYS A 79 5.43 -3.58 -2.41
CA CYS A 79 4.41 -4.20 -3.25
C CYS A 79 3.26 -4.76 -2.41
N PHE A 80 2.09 -4.89 -3.03
CA PHE A 80 0.91 -5.46 -2.44
C PHE A 80 0.13 -6.23 -3.49
N LYS A 81 -0.08 -7.53 -3.23
CA LYS A 81 -0.97 -8.36 -4.05
C LYS A 81 -2.40 -8.05 -3.67
N LEU A 82 -3.21 -7.65 -4.64
CA LEU A 82 -4.62 -7.36 -4.40
C LEU A 82 -5.38 -8.67 -4.11
N PRO A 83 -6.30 -8.68 -3.13
CA PRO A 83 -7.20 -9.80 -2.93
C PRO A 83 -8.17 -9.92 -4.11
N GLY A 84 -8.46 -11.14 -4.54
CA GLY A 84 -9.42 -11.40 -5.61
C GLY A 84 -8.92 -12.42 -6.63
N PRO A 85 -9.73 -12.70 -7.67
CA PRO A 85 -9.32 -13.56 -8.77
C PRO A 85 -8.22 -12.88 -9.60
N GLY A 86 -7.21 -13.67 -9.98
CA GLY A 86 -6.08 -13.21 -10.80
C GLY A 86 -4.83 -12.86 -9.99
N ASN A 87 -3.86 -12.30 -10.70
CA ASN A 87 -2.54 -11.95 -10.19
C ASN A 87 -2.35 -10.43 -10.26
N ASN A 88 -3.24 -9.69 -9.59
CA ASN A 88 -3.24 -8.23 -9.59
C ASN A 88 -2.34 -7.67 -8.49
N TRP A 89 -1.61 -6.60 -8.78
CA TRP A 89 -0.65 -6.00 -7.85
C TRP A 89 -0.70 -4.48 -7.90
N ILE A 90 -0.40 -3.85 -6.77
CA ILE A 90 0.00 -2.44 -6.70
C ILE A 90 1.39 -2.36 -6.07
N ALA A 91 2.20 -1.41 -6.50
CA ALA A 91 3.55 -1.26 -6.00
C ALA A 91 4.07 0.18 -6.10
N GLN A 92 5.09 0.48 -5.33
CA GLN A 92 5.86 1.70 -5.43
C GLN A 92 7.35 1.36 -5.32
N THR A 93 8.16 1.79 -6.27
CA THR A 93 9.60 1.54 -6.28
C THR A 93 10.38 2.84 -6.46
N VAL A 94 11.61 2.86 -5.95
CA VAL A 94 12.60 3.88 -6.28
C VAL A 94 13.29 3.43 -7.56
N VAL A 95 13.45 4.33 -8.52
CA VAL A 95 14.18 4.08 -9.77
C VAL A 95 15.60 3.59 -9.45
N ASP A 96 16.11 2.66 -10.26
CA ASP A 96 17.45 2.05 -10.14
C ASP A 96 17.71 1.24 -8.84
N SER A 97 16.69 1.00 -8.02
CA SER A 97 16.84 0.23 -6.78
C SER A 97 16.90 -1.30 -6.98
N GLY A 98 16.61 -1.79 -8.19
CA GLY A 98 16.42 -3.22 -8.48
C GLY A 98 15.05 -3.78 -8.03
N ALA A 99 14.23 -2.97 -7.34
CA ALA A 99 12.95 -3.42 -6.80
C ALA A 99 11.91 -3.68 -7.91
N ARG A 100 11.99 -2.97 -9.04
CA ARG A 100 11.10 -3.20 -10.19
C ARG A 100 11.37 -4.56 -10.83
N GLU A 101 12.63 -4.92 -11.03
CA GLU A 101 13.04 -6.21 -11.58
C GLU A 101 12.67 -7.35 -10.63
N GLU A 102 12.77 -7.11 -9.32
CA GLU A 102 12.27 -8.04 -8.31
C GLU A 102 10.75 -8.20 -8.36
N LEU A 103 10.01 -7.10 -8.52
CA LEU A 103 8.55 -7.13 -8.66
C LEU A 103 8.12 -7.92 -9.90
N MET A 104 8.73 -7.68 -11.05
CA MET A 104 8.39 -8.40 -12.28
C MET A 104 8.69 -9.90 -12.17
N ARG A 105 9.79 -10.27 -11.49
CA ARG A 105 10.07 -11.69 -11.18
C ARG A 105 9.03 -12.28 -10.25
N LEU A 106 8.61 -11.53 -9.22
CA LEU A 106 7.59 -11.96 -8.27
C LEU A 106 6.23 -12.18 -8.94
N ILE A 107 5.81 -11.25 -9.81
CA ILE A 107 4.54 -11.36 -10.55
C ILE A 107 4.56 -12.64 -11.39
N ARG A 108 5.59 -12.84 -12.21
CA ARG A 108 5.73 -14.03 -13.07
C ARG A 108 5.80 -15.34 -12.27
N ALA A 109 6.51 -15.34 -11.14
CA ALA A 109 6.63 -16.53 -10.30
C ALA A 109 5.29 -16.94 -9.64
N ASN A 110 4.34 -16.01 -9.52
CA ASN A 110 3.01 -16.23 -8.94
C ASN A 110 1.90 -16.37 -9.99
N GLU A 111 2.25 -16.43 -11.27
CA GLU A 111 1.29 -16.76 -12.33
C GLU A 111 0.84 -18.21 -12.20
N PRO A 112 -0.48 -18.48 -12.26
CA PRO A 112 -0.96 -19.85 -12.33
C PRO A 112 -0.39 -20.55 -13.56
N LYS A 113 0.14 -21.76 -13.37
CA LYS A 113 0.62 -22.59 -14.49
C LYS A 113 -0.52 -22.79 -15.48
N ASP A 114 -0.19 -22.71 -16.77
CA ASP A 114 -1.14 -22.82 -17.89
C ASP A 114 -2.18 -21.68 -17.96
N SER A 115 -1.96 -20.57 -17.24
CA SER A 115 -2.84 -19.41 -17.37
C SER A 115 -2.61 -18.62 -18.65
N GLN A 116 -3.71 -18.22 -19.29
CA GLN A 116 -3.73 -17.28 -20.41
C GLN A 116 -3.91 -15.83 -19.92
N TYR A 117 -3.33 -15.51 -18.75
CA TYR A 117 -3.41 -14.16 -18.21
C TYR A 117 -2.56 -13.22 -19.05
N LYS A 118 -3.17 -12.10 -19.43
CA LYS A 118 -2.51 -10.91 -19.95
C LYS A 118 -2.52 -9.82 -18.90
N TYR A 119 -1.66 -8.82 -19.07
CA TYR A 119 -1.51 -7.74 -18.12
C TYR A 119 -1.60 -6.38 -18.77
N HIS A 120 -2.39 -5.51 -18.16
CA HIS A 120 -2.26 -4.07 -18.33
C HIS A 120 -1.38 -3.54 -17.20
N THR A 121 -0.37 -2.76 -17.57
CA THR A 121 0.49 -2.05 -16.61
C THR A 121 0.17 -0.56 -16.68
N TYR A 122 -0.14 0.00 -15.52
CA TYR A 122 -0.31 1.43 -15.31
C TYR A 122 0.84 1.89 -14.44
N TYR A 123 1.51 2.96 -14.84
CA TYR A 123 2.62 3.48 -14.06
C TYR A 123 2.62 5.00 -14.06
N LEU A 124 3.15 5.57 -12.99
CA LEU A 124 3.40 7.01 -12.90
C LEU A 124 4.75 7.26 -12.24
N LEU A 125 5.57 8.07 -12.91
CA LEU A 125 6.83 8.57 -12.40
C LEU A 125 6.57 9.89 -11.68
N HIS A 126 7.08 10.04 -10.46
CA HIS A 126 7.05 11.32 -9.74
C HIS A 126 8.33 11.52 -8.95
N HIS A 127 8.75 12.78 -8.86
CA HIS A 127 9.88 13.17 -8.02
C HIS A 127 9.40 13.24 -6.57
N GLY A 128 10.07 12.53 -5.67
CA GLY A 128 9.87 12.69 -4.25
C GLY A 128 10.31 14.09 -3.85
N ASP A 129 9.36 15.00 -3.65
CA ASP A 129 9.71 16.35 -3.19
C ASP A 129 10.29 16.27 -1.77
N ASN A 130 11.28 17.11 -1.51
CA ASN A 130 12.11 17.13 -0.30
C ASN A 130 11.30 17.35 1.00
N SER A 131 10.01 17.68 0.91
CA SER A 131 9.16 18.03 2.05
C SER A 131 8.36 16.86 2.67
N LEU A 132 8.01 15.82 1.90
CA LEU A 132 7.24 14.65 2.41
C LEU A 132 8.09 13.38 2.57
N TYR A 133 9.20 13.30 1.83
CA TYR A 133 9.80 12.02 1.47
C TYR A 133 11.32 11.93 1.66
N GLY A 134 11.96 13.03 2.08
CA GLY A 134 13.32 13.00 2.63
C GLY A 134 14.41 12.57 1.65
N GLY A 135 14.38 13.08 0.41
CA GLY A 135 15.51 12.99 -0.51
C GLY A 135 15.12 13.11 -1.99
N ASP A 136 16.12 13.39 -2.83
CA ASP A 136 16.03 13.49 -4.29
C ASP A 136 15.91 12.08 -4.92
N LYS A 137 14.76 11.44 -4.72
CA LYS A 137 14.46 10.10 -5.24
C LYS A 137 13.36 10.19 -6.29
N THR A 138 13.61 9.57 -7.44
CA THR A 138 12.56 9.34 -8.43
C THR A 138 11.80 8.07 -8.08
N ILE A 139 10.48 8.20 -7.99
CA ILE A 139 9.57 7.17 -7.55
C ILE A 139 8.68 6.73 -8.72
N GLU A 140 8.53 5.42 -8.88
CA GLU A 140 7.60 4.80 -9.81
C GLU A 140 6.48 4.12 -9.03
N SER A 141 5.23 4.51 -9.28
CA SER A 141 4.05 3.81 -8.78
C SER A 141 3.49 2.93 -9.88
N PHE A 142 3.03 1.73 -9.54
CA PHE A 142 2.51 0.74 -10.49
C PHE A 142 1.17 0.16 -10.05
N ILE A 143 0.30 -0.10 -11.03
CA ILE A 143 -0.87 -0.98 -10.92
C ILE A 143 -0.76 -2.02 -12.04
N PHE A 144 -0.81 -3.29 -11.66
CA PHE A 144 -0.83 -4.44 -12.56
C PHE A 144 -2.21 -5.06 -12.53
N GLU A 145 -2.92 -4.95 -13.65
CA GLU A 145 -4.22 -5.58 -13.87
C GLU A 145 -4.02 -6.82 -14.73
N SER A 146 -4.23 -7.99 -14.12
CA SER A 146 -4.32 -9.28 -14.81
C SER A 146 -5.74 -9.53 -15.32
N TYR A 147 -5.86 -10.08 -16.52
CA TYR A 147 -7.13 -10.47 -17.13
C TYR A 147 -6.94 -11.68 -18.04
N LEU A 148 -7.96 -12.52 -18.18
CA LEU A 148 -7.88 -13.65 -19.10
C LEU A 148 -7.97 -13.16 -20.54
N GLU A 149 -7.22 -13.77 -21.45
CA GLU A 149 -7.19 -13.38 -22.87
C GLU A 149 -8.58 -13.38 -23.53
N ASP A 150 -9.45 -14.32 -23.16
CA ASP A 150 -10.82 -14.46 -23.67
C ASP A 150 -11.77 -13.36 -23.19
N GLN A 151 -11.44 -12.65 -22.11
CA GLN A 151 -12.22 -11.52 -21.61
C GLN A 151 -12.07 -10.27 -22.47
N GLY A 152 -11.10 -10.23 -23.39
CA GLY A 152 -10.91 -9.12 -24.32
C GLY A 152 -10.80 -7.76 -23.62
N ARG A 153 -10.26 -7.71 -22.39
CA ARG A 153 -10.31 -6.51 -21.55
C ARG A 153 -9.43 -5.41 -22.14
N GLU A 154 -10.06 -4.27 -22.44
CA GLU A 154 -9.36 -3.08 -22.90
C GLU A 154 -8.64 -2.35 -21.75
N ARG A 155 -7.49 -1.77 -22.09
CA ARG A 155 -6.71 -0.91 -21.19
C ARG A 155 -7.55 0.33 -20.87
N VAL A 156 -7.75 0.60 -19.59
CA VAL A 156 -8.31 1.89 -19.13
C VAL A 156 -7.46 3.05 -19.67
N PRO A 157 -8.04 4.07 -20.31
CA PRO A 157 -7.29 5.21 -20.82
C PRO A 157 -6.73 6.06 -19.68
N GLU A 158 -5.61 6.73 -19.94
CA GLU A 158 -5.02 7.69 -18.99
C GLU A 158 -5.94 8.91 -18.84
N GLY A 159 -6.14 9.36 -17.60
CA GLY A 159 -7.00 10.50 -17.29
C GLY A 159 -7.57 10.46 -15.87
N PRO A 160 -8.41 11.44 -15.50
CA PRO A 160 -9.00 11.54 -14.16
C PRO A 160 -9.79 10.30 -13.73
N GLU A 161 -10.46 9.66 -14.69
CA GLU A 161 -11.30 8.47 -14.46
C GLU A 161 -10.51 7.16 -14.37
N MET A 162 -9.19 7.18 -14.62
CA MET A 162 -8.39 5.97 -14.66
C MET A 162 -8.38 5.25 -13.30
N ILE A 163 -8.06 5.97 -12.23
CA ILE A 163 -7.99 5.40 -10.87
C ILE A 163 -9.37 4.96 -10.37
N PRO A 164 -10.45 5.76 -10.49
CA PRO A 164 -11.80 5.30 -10.16
C PRO A 164 -12.20 4.02 -10.92
N THR A 165 -11.92 3.95 -12.22
CA THR A 165 -12.23 2.75 -13.03
C THR A 165 -11.43 1.54 -12.57
N LEU A 166 -10.14 1.70 -12.31
CA LEU A 166 -9.29 0.63 -11.81
C LEU A 166 -9.68 0.20 -10.39
N GLN A 167 -10.13 1.13 -9.56
CA GLN A 167 -10.63 0.85 -8.23
C GLN A 167 -11.88 -0.05 -8.30
N GLU A 168 -12.83 0.27 -9.17
CA GLU A 168 -14.03 -0.55 -9.37
C GLU A 168 -13.68 -1.95 -9.90
N ARG A 169 -12.70 -2.04 -10.81
CA ARG A 169 -12.27 -3.30 -11.42
C ARG A 169 -11.46 -4.20 -10.48
N LEU A 170 -10.63 -3.62 -9.62
CA LEU A 170 -9.60 -4.33 -8.85
C LEU A 170 -9.84 -4.33 -7.34
N GLY A 171 -10.71 -3.46 -6.83
CA GLY A 171 -11.11 -3.41 -5.43
C GLY A 171 -10.04 -2.94 -4.45
N PHE A 172 -9.07 -2.13 -4.89
CA PHE A 172 -8.09 -1.52 -3.98
C PHE A 172 -8.68 -0.30 -3.25
N ASP A 173 -8.10 0.05 -2.10
CA ASP A 173 -8.49 1.24 -1.35
C ASP A 173 -7.88 2.51 -1.97
N VAL A 174 -8.64 3.61 -1.96
CA VAL A 174 -8.15 4.95 -2.26
C VAL A 174 -8.06 5.76 -0.98
N CYS A 175 -6.90 6.36 -0.72
CA CYS A 175 -6.63 7.15 0.49
C CYS A 175 -6.62 8.65 0.18
N GLU A 176 -7.32 9.43 1.00
CA GLU A 176 -7.22 10.89 0.99
C GLU A 176 -5.97 11.31 1.78
N LEU A 177 -5.02 11.94 1.08
CA LEU A 177 -3.85 12.56 1.69
C LEU A 177 -4.20 14.03 1.96
N PHE A 178 -4.35 14.39 3.25
CA PHE A 178 -4.68 15.74 3.71
C PHE A 178 -3.45 16.53 4.14
#